data_AF-A0A9Q1CSQ8-F1
#
_entry.id   AF-A0A9Q1CSQ8-F1
#
_cell.length_a   1.000
_cell.length_b   1.000
_cell.length_c   1.000
_cell.angle_alpha   90.00
_cell.angle_beta   90.00
_cell.angle_gamma   90.00
#
_symmetry.space_group_name_H-M   'P 1'
#
loop_
_entity.id
_entity.type
_entity.pdbx_description
1 polymer ?
#
loop_
_entity_poly.entity_id
_entity_poly.type
_entity_poly.pdbx_seq_one_letter_code
_entity_poly.pdbx_strand_id
1 'polypeptide(L)' 'MLDFVCGDPVRFLPCMHTYHQDCIDDWLMRSLTCPTCMEPVDAALLSSYQTD' A
#
# COMPACT_ATOMS: atom_id res chain seq x y z
N MET A 1 -5.54 12.30 -15.44
CA MET A 1 -4.67 11.24 -16.00
C MET A 1 -3.38 11.33 -15.22
N LEU A 2 -3.16 10.42 -14.28
CA LEU A 2 -1.88 10.32 -13.58
C LEU A 2 -1.16 9.15 -14.23
N ASP A 3 -0.28 9.51 -15.15
CA ASP A 3 0.54 8.57 -15.90
C ASP A 3 1.52 7.95 -14.90
N PHE A 4 1.51 6.63 -14.77
CA PHE A 4 2.46 5.91 -13.93
C PHE A 4 3.87 6.20 -14.45
N VAL A 5 4.67 7.00 -13.74
CA VAL A 5 6.07 7.24 -14.10
C VAL A 5 6.91 6.13 -13.49
N CYS A 6 7.82 5.58 -14.30
CA CYS A 6 8.78 4.59 -13.83
C CYS A 6 9.68 5.20 -12.75
N GLY A 7 9.38 4.91 -11.49
CA GLY A 7 10.03 5.48 -10.31
C GLY A 7 9.07 5.96 -9.22
N ASP A 8 7.76 5.98 -9.49
CA ASP A 8 6.78 6.32 -8.47
C ASP A 8 6.79 5.30 -7.33
N PRO A 9 6.81 5.76 -6.07
CA PRO A 9 6.78 4.85 -4.94
C PRO A 9 5.44 4.12 -4.93
N VAL A 10 5.49 2.79 -4.91
CA VAL A 10 4.31 1.92 -4.82
C VAL A 10 4.38 1.13 -3.53
N ARG A 11 3.24 0.93 -2.89
CA ARG A 11 3.09 0.16 -1.67
C ARG A 11 2.36 -1.12 -1.96
N PHE A 12 2.94 -2.21 -1.46
CA PHE A 12 2.33 -3.52 -1.50
C PHE A 12 1.59 -3.78 -0.18
N LEU A 13 0.31 -4.13 -0.28
CA LEU A 13 -0.50 -4.50 0.89
C LEU A 13 -0.42 -6.01 1.15
N PRO A 14 -0.63 -6.45 2.40
CA PRO A 14 -0.63 -7.88 2.75
C PRO A 14 -1.74 -8.67 2.03
N CYS A 15 -2.79 -7.98 1.56
CA CYS A 15 -3.86 -8.54 0.73
C CYS A 15 -3.49 -8.69 -0.75
N MET A 16 -2.20 -8.68 -1.11
CA MET A 16 -1.69 -8.81 -2.49
C MET A 16 -2.12 -7.70 -3.47
N HIS A 17 -2.48 -6.53 -2.94
CA HIS A 17 -2.86 -5.37 -3.76
C HIS A 17 -1.73 -4.33 -3.75
N THR A 18 -1.46 -3.76 -4.92
CA THR A 18 -0.43 -2.72 -5.08
C THR A 18 -1.09 -1.41 -5.45
N TYR A 19 -0.72 -0.36 -4.74
CA TYR A 19 -1.20 1.00 -5.00
C TYR A 19 -0.02 1.96 -4.99
N HIS A 20 -0.19 3.14 -5.57
CA HIS A 20 0.76 4.22 -5.36
C HIS A 20 0.89 4.49 -3.87
N GLN A 21 2.13 4.59 -3.39
CA GLN A 21 2.44 4.94 -2.02
C GLN A 21 1.71 6.23 -1.66
N ASP A 22 1.78 7.27 -2.49
CA ASP A 22 1.11 8.54 -2.20
C ASP A 22 -0.42 8.37 -2.06
N CYS A 23 -1.07 7.74 -3.03
CA CYS A 23 -2.52 7.55 -3.01
C CYS A 23 -2.98 6.65 -1.85
N ILE A 24 -2.25 5.57 -1.58
CA ILE A 24 -2.60 4.65 -0.50
C ILE A 24 -2.23 5.22 0.86
N ASP A 25 -1.19 6.04 0.98
CA ASP A 25 -0.85 6.73 2.23
C ASP A 25 -1.97 7.73 2.59
N ASP A 26 -2.44 8.53 1.63
CA ASP A 26 -3.58 9.44 1.79
C ASP A 26 -4.88 8.70 2.19
N TRP A 27 -5.06 7.48 1.68
CA TRP A 27 -6.17 6.61 2.05
C TRP A 27 -5.98 6.02 3.45
N LEU A 28 -4.80 5.47 3.75
CA LEU A 28 -4.42 4.88 5.04
C LEU A 28 -4.46 5.91 6.18
N MET A 29 -4.21 7.19 5.91
CA MET A 29 -4.42 8.30 6.86
C MET A 29 -5.88 8.41 7.30
N ARG A 30 -6.84 8.03 6.44
CA ARG A 30 -8.28 8.09 6.72
C ARG A 30 -8.83 6.74 7.16
N SER A 31 -8.34 5.64 6.58
CA SER A 31 -8.79 4.27 6.82
C SER A 31 -7.67 3.29 6.49
N LEU A 32 -7.14 2.61 7.51
CA LEU A 32 -6.10 1.59 7.39
C LEU A 32 -6.62 0.27 6.78
N THR A 33 -7.44 0.35 5.73
CA THR A 33 -8.08 -0.80 5.08
C THR A 33 -7.85 -0.74 3.57
N CYS A 34 -7.73 -1.90 2.94
CA CYS A 34 -7.57 -1.98 1.49
C CYS A 34 -8.85 -1.49 0.78
N PRO A 35 -8.76 -0.57 -0.20
CA PRO A 35 -9.95 -0.09 -0.92
C PRO A 35 -10.60 -1.17 -1.81
N THR A 36 -9.87 -2.23 -2.19
CA THR A 36 -10.41 -3.30 -3.05
C THR A 36 -11.03 -4.45 -2.26
N CYS A 37 -10.35 -4.96 -1.23
CA CYS A 37 -10.87 -6.09 -0.44
C CYS A 37 -11.47 -5.68 0.92
N MET A 38 -11.38 -4.40 1.31
CA MET A 38 -11.81 -3.88 2.62
C MET A 38 -11.13 -4.55 3.83
N GLU A 39 -10.07 -5.33 3.61
CA GLU A 39 -9.32 -5.95 4.70
C GLU A 39 -8.39 -4.94 5.39
N PRO A 40 -8.22 -5.02 6.71
CA PRO A 40 -7.29 -4.16 7.44
C PRO A 40 -5.86 -4.40 6.96
N VAL A 41 -5.18 -3.31 6.64
CA VAL A 41 -3.77 -3.30 6.31
C VAL A 41 -3.01 -3.33 7.64
N ASP A 42 -2.72 -4.54 8.10
CA ASP A 42 -2.03 -4.74 9.37
C ASP A 42 -0.61 -4.15 9.27
N ALA A 43 -0.41 -3.00 9.93
CA ALA A 43 0.86 -2.28 9.89
C ALA A 43 2.03 -3.09 10.50
N ALA A 44 1.73 -4.17 11.23
CA ALA A 44 2.71 -5.05 11.84
C ALA A 44 3.49 -5.90 10.83
N LEU A 45 3.01 -6.07 9.58
CA LEU A 45 3.70 -6.85 8.54
C LEU A 45 4.60 -6.02 7.62
N LEU A 46 4.60 -4.68 7.74
CA LEU A 46 5.50 -3.79 6.99
C LEU A 46 6.97 -3.93 7.41
N SER A 47 7.27 -4.65 8.50
CA SER A 47 8.61 -4.85 9.05
C SER A 47 9.17 -6.26 8.85
N SER A 48 8.61 -7.06 7.94
CA SER A 48 8.91 -8.51 7.90
C SER A 48 9.63 -9.04 6.65
N TYR A 49 10.19 -8.18 5.78
CA TYR A 49 11.19 -8.68 4.81
C TYR A 49 12.47 -7.84 4.83
N GLN A 50 13.20 -7.97 5.94
CA GLN A 50 14.66 -7.85 5.92
C GLN A 50 15.25 -9.27 5.94
N THR A 51 16.14 -9.53 4.99
CA THR A 51 17.10 -10.65 4.86
C THR A 51 16.56 -12.02 4.44
N ASP A 52 16.77 -12.36 3.17
CA ASP A 52 17.86 -13.28 2.78
C ASP A 52 18.66 -12.63 1.62
#